data_AF-A0A520DRQ6-F1
#
_entry.id   AF-A0A520DRQ6-F1
#
_cell.length_a   1.000
_cell.length_b   1.000
_cell.length_c   1.000
_cell.angle_alpha   90.00
_cell.angle_beta   90.00
_cell.angle_gamma   90.00
#
_symmetry.space_group_name_H-M   'P 1'
#
loop_
_entity.id
_entity.type
_entity.pdbx_description
1 polymer ?
#
loop_
_entity_poly.entity_id
_entity_poly.type
_entity_poly.pdbx_seq_one_letter_code
_entity_poly.pdbx_strand_id
1 'polypeptide(L)'
;MKKYNLLLLLMSLSVIALAQSNYNLLIGTYTNTGKSEGIYTYNFNTINGNTKLKQVTKDVANPSFLVLSPDKKFAYAVNETGPKSTVSAFKYNAATGAFTFLNKVDSEGADPCYLTADNDNVIVANYSGGSLAIFKRKANGSLSNAALVIKHTGKS
;
A
#
# COMPACT_ATOMS: atom_id res chain seq x y z
N MET A 1 -1.67 55.11 15.40
CA MET A 1 -2.26 53.89 16.01
C MET A 1 -2.59 52.75 15.03
N LYS A 2 -2.99 53.00 13.76
CA LYS A 2 -3.35 51.92 12.81
C LYS A 2 -2.18 51.14 12.17
N LYS A 3 -0.96 51.70 12.13
CA LYS A 3 0.20 51.06 11.46
C LYS A 3 0.92 49.98 12.30
N TYR A 4 0.78 50.00 13.62
CA TYR A 4 1.40 48.99 14.50
C TYR A 4 0.58 47.70 14.61
N ASN A 5 -0.73 47.75 14.37
CA ASN A 5 -1.59 46.56 14.42
C ASN A 5 -1.35 45.60 13.24
N LEU A 6 -0.79 46.09 12.11
CA LEU A 6 -0.47 45.24 10.96
C LEU A 6 0.86 44.47 11.17
N LEU A 7 1.79 45.05 11.93
CA LEU A 7 3.09 44.42 12.23
C LEU A 7 2.95 43.29 13.27
N LEU A 8 2.04 43.43 14.24
CA LEU A 8 1.68 42.38 15.20
C LEU A 8 0.94 41.19 14.55
N LEU A 9 0.20 41.42 13.46
CA LEU A 9 -0.50 40.37 12.73
C LEU A 9 0.43 39.52 11.84
N LEU A 10 1.58 40.08 11.43
CA LEU A 10 2.59 39.40 10.63
C LEU A 10 3.58 38.57 11.48
N MET A 11 3.70 38.86 12.78
CA MET A 11 4.58 38.12 13.70
C MET A 11 3.98 36.82 14.22
N SER A 12 2.67 36.59 14.03
CA SER A 12 1.98 35.36 14.48
C SER A 12 1.92 34.24 13.44
N LEU A 13 2.52 34.41 12.25
CA LEU A 13 2.47 33.43 11.16
C LEU A 13 3.76 32.62 10.97
N SER A 14 4.66 32.60 11.95
CA SER A 14 5.67 31.54 12.03
C SER A 14 5.01 30.26 12.56
N VAL A 15 4.07 29.71 11.80
CA VAL A 15 3.69 28.30 11.97
C VAL A 15 4.93 27.54 11.52
N ILE A 16 5.78 27.17 12.47
CA ILE A 16 6.76 26.12 12.26
C ILE A 16 5.93 24.95 11.75
N ALA A 17 6.09 24.61 10.48
CA ALA A 17 5.59 23.37 9.95
C ALA A 17 6.28 22.27 10.75
N LEU A 18 5.68 21.85 11.86
CA LEU A 18 6.14 20.70 12.60
C LEU A 18 6.03 19.55 11.61
N ALA A 19 7.19 19.03 11.19
CA ALA A 19 7.23 17.82 10.41
C ALA A 19 6.38 16.78 11.13
N GLN A 20 5.40 16.21 10.42
CA GLN A 20 4.56 15.16 10.97
C GLN A 20 5.49 14.08 11.53
N SER A 21 5.45 13.89 12.85
CA SER A 21 6.33 12.93 13.52
C SER A 21 5.72 11.53 13.56
N ASN A 22 4.41 11.41 13.32
CA ASN A 22 3.70 10.13 13.36
C ASN A 22 3.18 9.74 11.97
N TYR A 23 3.60 8.59 11.46
CA TYR A 23 3.16 8.05 10.16
C TYR A 23 2.36 6.76 10.36
N ASN A 24 1.60 6.38 9.33
CA ASN A 24 1.11 5.00 9.26
C ASN A 24 2.22 4.13 8.69
N LEU A 25 2.75 3.22 9.50
CA LEU A 25 3.63 2.15 9.06
C LEU A 25 2.77 0.96 8.64
N LEU A 26 2.82 0.59 7.36
CA LEU A 26 2.08 -0.52 6.79
C LEU A 26 3.00 -1.74 6.71
N ILE A 27 2.57 -2.87 7.26
CA ILE A 27 3.40 -4.07 7.39
C ILE A 27 2.69 -5.23 6.67
N GLY A 28 3.31 -5.70 5.60
CA GLY A 28 2.98 -6.95 4.94
C GLY A 28 3.63 -8.14 5.65
N THR A 29 3.05 -9.33 5.51
CA THR A 29 3.44 -10.52 6.27
C THR A 29 3.21 -11.81 5.48
N TYR A 30 3.77 -12.91 5.98
CA TYR A 30 3.30 -14.26 5.66
C TYR A 30 2.31 -14.71 6.74
N THR A 31 1.18 -15.29 6.32
CA THR A 31 0.09 -15.76 7.20
C THR A 31 0.02 -17.28 7.29
N ASN A 32 0.69 -18.00 6.38
CA ASN A 32 0.77 -19.46 6.41
C ASN A 32 1.80 -20.00 7.42
N THR A 33 2.74 -19.15 7.86
CA THR A 33 3.73 -19.48 8.88
C THR A 33 3.52 -18.56 10.09
N GLY A 34 3.21 -19.14 11.25
CA GLY A 34 3.03 -18.39 12.50
C GLY A 34 1.62 -17.88 12.77
N LYS A 35 1.53 -16.71 13.43
CA LYS A 35 0.27 -16.14 13.99
C LYS A 35 -0.24 -14.90 13.24
N SER A 36 0.36 -14.56 12.11
CA SER A 36 -0.02 -13.35 11.38
C SER A 36 -1.41 -13.50 10.77
N GLU A 37 -2.23 -12.44 10.87
CA GLU A 37 -3.60 -12.43 10.38
C GLU A 37 -3.76 -11.72 9.03
N GLY A 38 -2.71 -11.05 8.53
CA GLY A 38 -2.73 -10.28 7.29
C GLY A 38 -1.89 -9.00 7.38
N ILE A 39 -2.46 -7.87 6.96
CA ILE A 39 -1.74 -6.58 6.89
C ILE A 39 -1.94 -5.80 8.19
N TYR A 40 -0.85 -5.28 8.76
CA TYR A 40 -0.91 -4.46 9.98
C TYR A 40 -0.64 -3.00 9.65
N THR A 41 -1.36 -2.10 10.33
CA THR A 41 -1.03 -0.68 10.34
C THR A 41 -0.70 -0.24 11.75
N TYR A 42 0.46 0.37 11.91
CA TYR A 42 0.92 0.98 13.15
C TYR A 42 0.96 2.50 12.99
N ASN A 43 0.66 3.22 14.07
CA ASN A 43 1.14 4.59 14.23
C ASN A 43 2.61 4.51 14.61
N PHE A 44 3.49 5.10 13.82
CA PHE A 44 4.94 5.06 14.01
C PHE A 44 5.48 6.47 14.19
N ASN A 45 6.09 6.72 15.35
CA ASN A 45 6.75 7.97 15.66
C ASN A 45 8.20 7.96 15.16
N THR A 46 8.53 8.77 14.16
CA THR A 46 9.86 8.80 13.54
C THR A 46 10.92 9.51 14.38
N ILE A 47 10.52 10.20 15.46
CA ILE A 47 11.46 10.93 16.34
C ILE A 47 12.04 10.00 17.42
N ASN A 48 11.21 9.12 17.99
CA ASN A 48 11.62 8.23 19.08
C ASN A 48 11.45 6.73 18.79
N GLY A 49 10.93 6.36 17.61
CA GLY A 49 10.74 4.97 17.21
C GLY A 49 9.52 4.28 17.83
N ASN A 50 8.70 4.98 18.63
CA ASN A 50 7.55 4.38 19.28
C ASN A 50 6.50 3.93 18.26
N THR A 51 5.95 2.74 18.45
CA THR A 51 4.87 2.19 17.63
C THR A 51 3.63 1.89 18.46
N LYS A 52 2.45 2.16 17.91
CA LYS A 52 1.17 1.71 18.47
C LYS A 52 0.34 1.03 17.37
N LEU A 53 -0.12 -0.18 17.63
CA LEU A 53 -1.02 -0.88 16.69
C LEU A 53 -2.28 -0.03 16.49
N LYS A 54 -2.63 0.20 15.21
CA LYS A 54 -3.75 1.04 14.80
C LYS A 54 -4.86 0.22 14.16
N GLN A 55 -4.50 -0.71 13.27
CA GLN A 55 -5.45 -1.56 12.56
C GLN A 55 -4.82 -2.89 12.14
N VAL A 56 -5.65 -3.93 12.05
CA VAL A 56 -5.33 -5.22 11.40
C VAL A 56 -6.33 -5.47 10.27
N THR A 57 -5.83 -5.66 9.06
CA THR A 57 -6.62 -6.09 7.90
C THR A 57 -6.46 -7.60 7.76
N LYS A 58 -7.47 -8.34 8.22
CA LYS A 58 -7.49 -9.80 8.24
C LYS A 58 -7.90 -10.37 6.87
N ASP A 59 -7.82 -11.70 6.76
CA ASP A 59 -8.29 -12.46 5.60
C ASP A 59 -7.60 -12.10 4.27
N VAL A 60 -6.38 -11.57 4.37
CA VAL A 60 -5.45 -11.39 3.26
C VAL A 60 -4.36 -12.44 3.41
N ALA A 61 -4.32 -13.40 2.50
CA ALA A 61 -3.40 -14.53 2.59
C ALA A 61 -2.02 -14.14 2.07
N ASN A 62 -0.97 -14.28 2.88
CA ASN A 62 0.41 -13.96 2.54
C ASN A 62 0.58 -12.61 1.79
N PRO A 63 0.16 -11.47 2.38
CA PRO A 63 0.41 -10.15 1.82
C PRO A 63 1.88 -9.73 2.02
N SER A 64 2.80 -10.48 1.44
CA SER A 64 4.25 -10.33 1.61
C SER A 64 4.77 -8.99 1.08
N PHE A 65 4.06 -8.38 0.12
CA PHE A 65 4.35 -7.06 -0.40
C PHE A 65 3.06 -6.24 -0.62
N LEU A 66 3.14 -4.93 -0.37
CA LEU A 66 2.05 -4.00 -0.66
C LEU A 66 2.57 -2.63 -1.06
N VAL A 67 1.76 -1.89 -1.81
CA VAL A 67 2.02 -0.51 -2.19
C VAL A 67 0.76 0.34 -2.06
N LEU A 68 0.94 1.64 -1.79
CA LEU A 68 -0.12 2.62 -1.98
C LEU A 68 -0.09 3.13 -3.42
N SER A 69 -1.27 3.41 -3.95
CA SER A 69 -1.42 4.26 -5.14
C SER A 69 -0.76 5.64 -4.95
N PRO A 70 -0.37 6.34 -6.04
CA PRO A 70 0.27 7.66 -5.96
C PRO A 70 -0.53 8.70 -5.18
N ASP A 71 -1.86 8.67 -5.29
CA ASP A 71 -2.77 9.57 -4.56
C ASP A 71 -3.07 9.12 -3.12
N LYS A 72 -2.51 7.97 -2.70
CA LYS A 72 -2.67 7.35 -1.38
C LYS A 72 -4.12 7.07 -0.99
N LYS A 73 -5.03 6.93 -1.96
CA LYS A 73 -6.44 6.57 -1.70
C LYS A 73 -6.72 5.08 -1.78
N PHE A 74 -5.83 4.34 -2.41
CA PHE A 74 -5.94 2.90 -2.62
C PHE A 74 -4.63 2.20 -2.26
N ALA A 75 -4.75 0.94 -1.89
CA ALA A 75 -3.64 0.05 -1.63
C ALA A 75 -3.79 -1.23 -2.43
N TYR A 76 -2.66 -1.83 -2.80
CA TYR A 76 -2.58 -3.08 -3.52
C TYR A 76 -1.63 -4.00 -2.79
N ALA A 77 -2.01 -5.26 -2.60
CA ALA A 77 -1.19 -6.26 -1.94
C ALA A 77 -1.18 -7.54 -2.78
N VAL A 78 0.00 -8.15 -2.88
CA VAL A 78 0.11 -9.52 -3.39
C VAL A 78 -0.56 -10.48 -2.41
N ASN A 79 -0.93 -11.67 -2.88
CA ASN A 79 -1.31 -12.79 -2.04
C ASN A 79 -0.44 -13.96 -2.52
N GLU A 80 0.71 -14.15 -1.86
CA GLU A 80 1.77 -15.05 -2.29
C GLU A 80 1.49 -16.49 -1.81
N THR A 81 0.62 -17.20 -2.53
CA THR A 81 0.05 -18.49 -2.11
C THR A 81 0.39 -19.63 -3.06
N GLY A 82 1.56 -19.61 -3.72
CA GLY A 82 1.98 -20.68 -4.63
C GLY A 82 1.37 -20.53 -6.03
N PRO A 83 1.01 -21.65 -6.69
CA PRO A 83 0.50 -21.64 -8.07
C PRO A 83 -0.80 -20.86 -8.28
N LYS A 84 -1.65 -20.76 -7.26
CA LYS A 84 -2.93 -20.03 -7.30
C LYS A 84 -2.81 -18.74 -6.49
N SER A 85 -1.91 -17.88 -6.93
CA SER A 85 -1.69 -16.58 -6.29
C SER A 85 -2.61 -15.51 -6.86
N THR A 86 -2.82 -14.44 -6.08
CA THR A 86 -3.75 -13.38 -6.45
C THR A 86 -3.22 -12.00 -6.04
N VAL A 87 -3.87 -10.93 -6.50
CA VAL A 87 -3.60 -9.56 -6.07
C VAL A 87 -4.90 -8.95 -5.55
N SER A 88 -4.83 -8.37 -4.36
CA SER A 88 -5.96 -7.75 -3.68
C SER A 88 -5.87 -6.22 -3.78
N ALA A 89 -7.00 -5.57 -4.06
CA ALA A 89 -7.12 -4.11 -4.08
C ALA A 89 -8.02 -3.63 -2.93
N PHE A 90 -7.64 -2.50 -2.35
CA PHE A 90 -8.34 -1.90 -1.21
C PHE A 90 -8.48 -0.39 -1.39
N LYS A 91 -9.57 0.17 -0.88
CA LYS A 91 -9.59 1.59 -0.46
C LYS A 91 -8.76 1.73 0.81
N TYR A 92 -7.97 2.79 0.88
CA TYR A 92 -7.13 3.09 2.03
C TYR A 92 -7.58 4.39 2.70
N ASN A 93 -7.87 4.32 4.00
CA ASN A 93 -8.17 5.49 4.81
C ASN A 93 -6.92 5.87 5.61
N ALA A 94 -6.21 6.92 5.19
CA ALA A 94 -5.00 7.37 5.87
C ALA A 94 -5.26 7.89 7.31
N ALA A 95 -6.44 8.44 7.59
CA ALA A 95 -6.76 8.93 8.93
C ALA A 95 -6.87 7.78 9.93
N THR A 96 -7.52 6.67 9.56
CA THR A 96 -7.71 5.50 10.44
C THR A 96 -6.67 4.40 10.24
N GLY A 97 -5.94 4.41 9.13
CA GLY A 97 -5.08 3.30 8.71
C GLY A 97 -5.86 2.07 8.20
N ALA A 98 -7.16 2.20 7.97
CA ALA A 98 -8.00 1.08 7.57
C ALA A 98 -7.98 0.82 6.06
N PHE A 99 -8.06 -0.47 5.72
CA PHE A 99 -8.21 -0.97 4.38
C PHE A 99 -9.64 -1.48 4.22
N THR A 100 -10.28 -1.12 3.11
CA THR A 100 -11.59 -1.67 2.74
C THR A 100 -11.43 -2.42 1.44
N PHE A 101 -11.68 -3.73 1.47
CA PHE A 101 -11.55 -4.59 0.30
C PHE A 101 -12.41 -4.11 -0.87
N LEU A 102 -11.84 -4.14 -2.07
CA LEU A 102 -12.53 -3.80 -3.32
C LEU A 102 -12.72 -5.02 -4.20
N ASN A 103 -11.63 -5.65 -4.61
CA ASN A 103 -11.64 -6.87 -5.38
C ASN A 103 -10.30 -7.62 -5.27
N LYS A 104 -10.30 -8.83 -5.81
CA LYS A 104 -9.15 -9.73 -5.92
C LYS A 104 -9.12 -10.28 -7.34
N VAL A 105 -7.94 -10.39 -7.94
CA VAL A 105 -7.72 -10.91 -9.30
C VAL A 105 -6.58 -11.93 -9.29
N ASP A 106 -6.56 -12.83 -10.27
CA ASP A 106 -5.42 -13.74 -10.48
C ASP A 106 -4.13 -12.93 -10.71
N SER A 107 -2.99 -13.38 -10.16
CA SER A 107 -1.70 -12.72 -10.39
C SER A 107 -1.10 -13.04 -11.76
N GLU A 108 -1.70 -13.97 -12.52
CA GLU A 108 -1.24 -14.48 -13.82
C GLU A 108 0.19 -15.05 -13.76
N GLY A 109 0.51 -15.63 -12.60
CA GLY A 109 1.80 -16.25 -12.31
C GLY A 109 1.93 -16.62 -10.83
N ALA A 110 2.73 -17.65 -10.57
CA ALA A 110 2.96 -18.14 -9.21
C ALA A 110 3.86 -17.20 -8.40
N ASP A 111 3.57 -17.11 -7.10
CA ASP A 111 4.35 -16.40 -6.08
C ASP A 111 4.67 -14.92 -6.45
N PRO A 112 3.66 -14.05 -6.56
CA PRO A 112 3.86 -12.62 -6.68
C PRO A 112 4.57 -12.09 -5.44
N CYS A 113 5.79 -11.57 -5.62
CA CYS A 113 6.65 -11.14 -4.51
C CYS A 113 6.88 -9.63 -4.48
N TYR A 114 6.42 -8.91 -5.50
CA TYR A 114 6.57 -7.47 -5.61
C TYR A 114 5.45 -6.88 -6.46
N LEU A 115 5.07 -5.63 -6.16
CA LEU A 115 4.23 -4.84 -7.03
C LEU A 115 4.54 -3.34 -6.93
N THR A 116 4.22 -2.61 -7.98
CA THR A 116 4.25 -1.14 -8.01
C THR A 116 2.96 -0.60 -8.64
N ALA A 117 2.62 0.66 -8.36
CA ALA A 117 1.43 1.31 -8.87
C ALA A 117 1.76 2.70 -9.42
N ASP A 118 1.37 2.95 -10.67
CA ASP A 118 1.32 4.29 -11.25
C ASP A 118 -0.13 4.80 -11.22
N ASN A 119 -0.44 5.88 -11.94
CA ASN A 119 -1.79 6.46 -11.98
C ASN A 119 -2.85 5.54 -12.61
N ASP A 120 -2.45 4.66 -13.52
CA ASP A 120 -3.34 3.89 -14.40
C ASP A 120 -3.20 2.38 -14.22
N ASN A 121 -2.10 1.91 -13.64
CA ASN A 121 -1.69 0.52 -13.63
C ASN A 121 -1.18 0.06 -12.26
N VAL A 122 -1.32 -1.24 -12.03
CA VAL A 122 -0.55 -1.99 -11.04
C VAL A 122 0.25 -3.04 -11.79
N ILE A 123 1.56 -3.08 -11.54
CA ILE A 123 2.50 -4.00 -12.18
C ILE A 123 3.02 -4.95 -11.11
N VAL A 124 2.96 -6.24 -11.38
CA VAL A 124 3.22 -7.32 -10.43
C VAL A 124 4.35 -8.19 -10.96
N ALA A 125 5.31 -8.53 -10.10
CA ALA A 125 6.36 -9.49 -10.41
C ALA A 125 6.07 -10.84 -9.74
N ASN A 126 5.92 -11.87 -10.58
CA ASN A 126 5.64 -13.25 -10.18
C ASN A 126 6.96 -14.03 -10.15
N TYR A 127 7.45 -14.34 -8.95
CA TYR A 127 8.77 -14.94 -8.74
C TYR A 127 8.87 -16.33 -9.35
N SER A 128 8.14 -17.30 -8.79
CA SER A 128 8.12 -18.68 -9.28
C SER A 128 7.48 -18.77 -10.66
N GLY A 129 6.54 -17.87 -10.96
CA GLY A 129 5.95 -17.72 -12.27
C GLY A 129 6.94 -17.24 -13.34
N GLY A 130 8.05 -16.59 -12.98
CA GLY A 130 8.97 -15.98 -13.95
C GLY A 130 8.26 -15.06 -14.93
N SER A 131 7.33 -14.24 -14.45
CA SER A 131 6.51 -13.35 -15.28
C SER A 131 6.26 -11.99 -14.62
N LEU A 132 5.87 -11.02 -15.44
CA LEU A 132 5.26 -9.76 -15.01
C LEU A 132 3.81 -9.73 -15.46
N ALA A 133 2.92 -9.19 -14.64
CA ALA A 133 1.52 -8.95 -15.01
C ALA A 133 1.14 -7.49 -14.76
N ILE A 134 0.40 -6.89 -15.69
CA ILE A 134 -0.05 -5.50 -15.64
C ILE A 134 -1.58 -5.48 -15.56
N PHE A 135 -2.11 -4.80 -14.56
CA PHE A 135 -3.54 -4.65 -14.30
C PHE A 135 -3.92 -3.17 -14.39
N LYS A 136 -5.05 -2.85 -15.01
CA LYS A 136 -5.56 -1.46 -15.01
C LYS A 136 -6.19 -1.13 -13.66
N ARG A 137 -5.90 0.07 -13.17
CA ARG A 137 -6.57 0.70 -12.03
C ARG A 137 -7.84 1.35 -12.54
N LYS A 138 -9.01 0.84 -12.11
CA LYS A 138 -10.29 1.51 -12.38
C LYS A 138 -10.38 2.77 -11.54
N ALA A 139 -11.25 3.71 -11.93
CA ALA A 139 -11.45 4.97 -11.20
C ALA A 139 -11.86 4.78 -9.72
N ASN A 140 -12.53 3.67 -9.39
CA ASN A 140 -12.89 3.31 -8.01
C ASN A 140 -11.75 2.60 -7.23
N GLY A 141 -10.56 2.46 -7.84
CA GLY A 141 -9.38 1.81 -7.30
C GLY A 141 -9.28 0.31 -7.51
N SER A 142 -10.36 -0.37 -7.91
CA SER A 142 -10.35 -1.81 -8.16
C SER A 142 -9.52 -2.17 -9.40
N LEU A 143 -9.04 -3.41 -9.46
CA LEU A 143 -8.25 -3.90 -10.58
C LEU A 143 -9.14 -4.48 -11.69
N SER A 144 -8.72 -4.34 -12.95
CA SER A 144 -9.21 -5.16 -14.06
C SER A 144 -8.63 -6.59 -14.01
N ASN A 145 -9.04 -7.45 -14.93
CA ASN A 145 -8.21 -8.60 -15.31
C ASN A 145 -6.87 -8.09 -15.89
N ALA A 146 -5.87 -8.96 -15.99
CA ALA A 146 -4.58 -8.55 -16.55
C ALA A 146 -4.76 -8.00 -17.97
N ALA A 147 -4.23 -6.81 -18.21
CA ALA A 147 -4.16 -6.18 -19.52
C ALA A 147 -2.98 -6.69 -20.34
N LEU A 148 -1.91 -7.13 -19.65
CA LEU A 148 -0.73 -7.72 -20.26
C LEU A 148 -0.05 -8.67 -19.28
N VAL A 149 0.40 -9.82 -19.78
CA VAL A 149 1.26 -10.76 -19.07
C VAL A 149 2.51 -10.97 -19.90
N ILE A 150 3.68 -10.73 -19.29
CA ILE A 150 4.99 -10.85 -19.94
C ILE A 150 5.70 -12.02 -19.29
N LYS A 151 5.88 -13.11 -20.03
CA LYS A 151 6.67 -14.26 -19.59
C LYS A 151 8.15 -13.98 -19.81
N HIS A 152 8.98 -14.14 -18.78
CA HIS A 152 10.42 -14.13 -18.95
C HIS A 152 10.86 -15.39 -19.71
N THR A 153 11.62 -15.20 -20.78
CA THR A 153 12.26 -16.28 -21.53
C THR A 153 13.77 -16.19 -21.32
N GLY A 154 14.30 -17.04 -20.45
CA GLY A 154 15.71 -17.04 -20.06
C GLY A 154 16.00 -18.11 -19.03
N LYS A 155 17.28 -18.26 -18.68
CA LYS A 155 17.75 -19.16 -17.63
C LYS A 155 18.89 -18.47 -16.87
N SER A 156 19.00 -18.75 -15.58
CA SER A 156 20.13 -18.35 -14.74
C SER A 156 21.15 -19.47 -14.65
#